data_AF-A0A920W4J7-F1
#
_entry.id   AF-A0A920W4J7-F1
#
_cell.length_a   1.000
_cell.length_b   1.000
_cell.length_c   1.000
_cell.angle_alpha   90.00
_cell.angle_beta   90.00
_cell.angle_gamma   90.00
#
_symmetry.space_group_name_H-M   'P 1'
#
loop_
_entity.id
_entity.type
_entity.pdbx_description
1 polymer ?
#
loop_
_entity_poly.entity_id
_entity_poly.type
_entity_poly.pdbx_seq_one_letter_code
_entity_poly.pdbx_strand_id
1 'polypeptide(L)'
;MRKNLIAGVLMLTLACAGGVPSDEGQDSGASPLPLSVEGISVETLLDEIEVLASDEFEGRGPGSEGEQKTIAYLQDQFMRLGAVPGNPDGTWVQDVPLVGITPVASDGLVVSKDGDSRTLELGNDYVATTKHVVNAVAVDSAEFVFVGYGARAPEYDWDDFGTVDVSGKILLFLVNDPPLDDVFGGNAMTYYGRWTYKHEIAAELGAIGSFVIHEPVEAGYPWEVVGSSPYGESFDLVAEDDNLSRATIEGWLHRNTAEELFEMAGLDFDTAKTQASERSFVPVPLGVTGSTRIENELRRIDSQNFIAKIEGSATPDEFVMYVAHWDHLGRNADLTGDQIFNGALDNASGTAGLIEIARAFKQSATAPRRSVLFLAVTAEEQGLLGSRHYGEQPLYAASQTVAAINMDGLNQWGRTRDLTVVGMGQSDLDQVFGKDCCLSGASTCG
;
A
#
# COMPACT_ATOMS: atom_id res chain seq x y z
N MET A 1 27.27 -50.02 66.38
CA MET A 1 28.54 -49.67 67.05
C MET A 1 29.29 -48.67 66.16
N ARG A 2 29.86 -47.64 66.80
CA ARG A 2 30.50 -46.44 66.24
C ARG A 2 31.65 -46.71 65.25
N LYS A 3 31.86 -45.76 64.31
CA LYS A 3 33.07 -44.89 64.11
C LYS A 3 33.12 -44.46 62.61
N ASN A 4 33.00 -43.17 62.25
CA ASN A 4 34.00 -42.07 62.25
C ASN A 4 35.36 -42.50 61.64
N LEU A 5 36.10 -41.74 60.82
CA LEU A 5 35.98 -40.50 60.03
C LEU A 5 37.35 -40.35 59.29
N ILE A 6 37.37 -39.76 58.09
CA ILE A 6 38.46 -39.01 57.39
C ILE A 6 39.76 -39.72 56.93
N ALA A 7 40.02 -39.65 55.62
CA ALA A 7 41.18 -38.98 55.00
C ALA A 7 40.94 -38.82 53.48
N GLY A 8 41.10 -37.60 52.96
CA GLY A 8 40.80 -37.25 51.56
C GLY A 8 41.99 -37.33 50.61
N VAL A 9 41.71 -37.27 49.31
CA VAL A 9 42.61 -36.79 48.23
C VAL A 9 41.71 -36.22 47.12
N LEU A 10 42.07 -35.03 46.64
CA LEU A 10 41.45 -34.29 45.54
C LEU A 10 42.01 -34.79 44.20
N MET A 11 41.16 -35.12 43.21
CA MET A 11 41.57 -35.32 41.82
C MET A 11 40.62 -34.59 40.87
N LEU A 12 41.22 -33.86 39.94
CA LEU A 12 40.62 -33.06 38.87
C LEU A 12 40.46 -33.96 37.63
N THR A 13 39.27 -34.03 37.02
CA THR A 13 39.03 -34.76 35.78
C THR A 13 38.64 -33.82 34.65
N LEU A 14 39.43 -33.82 33.58
CA LEU A 14 39.11 -33.29 32.26
C LEU A 14 38.05 -34.17 31.57
N ALA A 15 37.05 -33.54 30.96
CA ALA A 15 36.09 -34.20 30.06
C ALA A 15 36.11 -33.48 28.71
N CYS A 16 36.27 -34.27 27.64
CA CYS A 16 36.21 -33.83 26.25
C CYS A 16 34.75 -33.64 25.79
N ALA A 17 34.45 -32.54 25.11
CA ALA A 17 33.25 -32.36 24.30
C ALA A 17 33.67 -31.84 22.91
N GLY A 18 33.29 -32.55 21.86
CA GLY A 18 33.46 -32.11 20.47
C GLY A 18 32.33 -31.16 20.09
N GLY A 19 32.68 -29.89 19.86
CA GLY A 19 31.82 -28.88 19.27
C GLY A 19 32.17 -28.66 17.81
N VAL A 20 31.14 -28.52 16.97
CA VAL A 20 31.21 -28.03 15.60
C VAL A 20 31.78 -26.60 15.62
N PRO A 21 32.71 -26.21 14.73
CA PRO A 21 33.29 -24.87 14.78
C PRO A 21 32.24 -23.84 14.37
N SER A 22 31.92 -22.92 15.29
CA SER A 22 31.32 -21.64 14.95
C SER A 22 32.36 -20.85 14.14
N ASP A 23 32.05 -20.62 12.87
CA ASP A 23 32.79 -19.69 12.03
C ASP A 23 32.55 -18.29 12.60
N GLU A 24 33.42 -17.85 13.51
CA GLU A 24 33.55 -16.46 13.91
C GLU A 24 34.09 -15.70 12.69
N GLY A 25 33.17 -15.42 11.76
CA GLY A 25 33.37 -14.47 10.68
C GLY A 25 33.81 -13.16 11.31
N GLN A 26 35.00 -12.72 10.91
CA GLN A 26 35.64 -11.49 11.34
C GLN A 26 34.64 -10.34 11.35
N ASP A 27 34.38 -9.85 12.55
CA ASP A 27 33.76 -8.56 12.81
C ASP A 27 34.65 -7.49 12.16
N SER A 28 34.37 -7.18 10.89
CA SER A 28 34.94 -6.02 10.24
C SER A 28 34.31 -4.83 10.93
N GLY A 29 35.04 -4.30 11.92
CA GLY A 29 34.69 -3.10 12.67
C GLY A 29 34.52 -1.89 11.77
N ALA A 30 33.39 -1.83 11.07
CA ALA A 30 32.83 -0.59 10.60
C ALA A 30 32.40 0.14 11.87
N SER A 31 33.23 1.09 12.32
CA SER A 31 32.73 2.15 13.20
C SER A 31 31.43 2.66 12.59
N PRO A 32 30.36 2.90 13.39
CA PRO A 32 29.16 3.51 12.86
C PRO A 32 29.61 4.79 12.19
N LEU A 33 29.41 4.87 10.87
CA LEU A 33 29.67 6.10 10.14
C LEU A 33 28.90 7.16 10.92
N PRO A 34 29.54 8.23 11.41
CA PRO A 34 28.77 9.40 11.79
C PRO A 34 28.16 9.86 10.47
N LEU A 35 26.94 9.42 10.17
CA LEU A 35 26.06 10.17 9.29
C LEU A 35 25.90 11.48 10.04
N SER A 36 26.73 12.44 9.67
CA SER A 36 26.57 13.79 10.14
C SER A 36 25.15 14.18 9.73
N VAL A 37 24.29 14.44 10.72
CA VAL A 37 23.07 15.24 10.56
C VAL A 37 23.37 16.66 10.05
N GLU A 38 24.64 16.98 9.77
CA GLU A 38 25.06 18.14 9.00
C GLU A 38 24.32 18.15 7.65
N GLY A 39 23.55 19.21 7.44
CA GLY A 39 22.78 19.43 6.23
C GLY A 39 21.29 19.12 6.35
N ILE A 40 20.81 18.53 7.45
CA ILE A 40 19.36 18.42 7.73
C ILE A 40 18.98 19.53 8.71
N SER A 41 18.03 20.39 8.34
CA SER A 41 17.51 21.44 9.23
C SER A 41 15.98 21.41 9.30
N VAL A 42 15.46 21.64 10.50
CA VAL A 42 14.00 21.79 10.71
C VAL A 42 13.48 23.02 9.97
N GLU A 43 14.29 24.09 9.89
CA GLU A 43 13.91 25.32 9.18
C GLU A 43 13.72 25.07 7.69
N THR A 44 14.72 24.45 7.03
CA THR A 44 14.61 24.12 5.61
C THR A 44 13.51 23.10 5.36
N LEU A 45 13.37 22.07 6.19
CA LEU A 45 12.26 21.12 6.07
C LEU A 45 10.89 21.82 6.11
N LEU A 46 10.69 22.75 7.05
CA LEU A 46 9.43 23.49 7.16
C LEU A 46 9.21 24.45 5.99
N ASP A 47 10.27 25.11 5.49
CA ASP A 47 10.18 25.98 4.30
C ASP A 47 9.72 25.18 3.07
N GLU A 48 10.26 23.98 2.85
CA GLU A 48 9.86 23.11 1.74
C GLU A 48 8.41 22.63 1.91
N ILE A 49 8.00 22.26 3.13
CA ILE A 49 6.60 21.88 3.42
C ILE A 49 5.64 23.04 3.17
N GLU A 50 5.97 24.26 3.62
CA GLU A 50 5.13 25.44 3.45
C GLU A 50 4.89 25.76 1.97
N VAL A 51 5.91 25.62 1.12
CA VAL A 51 5.77 25.81 -0.32
C VAL A 51 4.90 24.71 -0.93
N LEU A 52 5.26 23.44 -0.70
CA LEU A 52 4.55 22.30 -1.27
C LEU A 52 3.07 22.31 -0.87
N ALA A 53 2.77 22.60 0.39
CA ALA A 53 1.42 22.66 0.94
C ALA A 53 0.73 24.02 0.79
N SER A 54 1.29 24.96 0.03
CA SER A 54 0.64 26.26 -0.19
C SER A 54 -0.56 26.15 -1.13
N ASP A 55 -1.49 27.10 -1.02
CA ASP A 55 -2.64 27.21 -1.92
C ASP A 55 -2.23 27.36 -3.39
N GLU A 56 -1.03 27.90 -3.65
CA GLU A 56 -0.48 28.01 -5.00
C GLU A 56 -0.31 26.63 -5.66
N PHE A 57 -0.07 25.58 -4.89
CA PHE A 57 0.10 24.21 -5.36
C PHE A 57 -1.23 23.45 -5.45
N GLU A 58 -2.35 24.08 -5.09
CA GLU A 58 -3.71 23.59 -5.34
C GLU A 58 -3.97 22.15 -4.85
N GLY A 59 -3.29 21.74 -3.78
CA GLY A 59 -3.40 20.39 -3.24
C GLY A 59 -2.82 19.27 -4.11
N ARG A 60 -2.08 19.61 -5.17
CA ARG A 60 -1.22 18.68 -5.93
C ARG A 60 -1.94 17.43 -6.46
N GLY A 61 -3.18 17.58 -6.92
CA GLY A 61 -3.93 16.47 -7.54
C GLY A 61 -3.26 16.00 -8.84
N PRO A 62 -3.25 14.70 -9.15
CA PRO A 62 -2.75 14.19 -10.43
C PRO A 62 -3.43 14.84 -11.64
N GLY A 63 -2.64 15.23 -12.64
CA GLY A 63 -3.08 15.92 -13.85
C GLY A 63 -3.54 17.37 -13.65
N SER A 64 -3.28 17.98 -12.49
CA SER A 64 -3.66 19.37 -12.18
C SER A 64 -2.52 20.38 -12.45
N GLU A 65 -2.79 21.68 -12.32
CA GLU A 65 -1.72 22.70 -12.30
C GLU A 65 -0.78 22.51 -11.10
N GLY A 66 -1.29 21.98 -9.99
CA GLY A 66 -0.52 21.66 -8.79
C GLY A 66 0.58 20.63 -9.03
N GLU A 67 0.31 19.61 -9.86
CA GLU A 67 1.31 18.64 -10.31
C GLU A 67 2.46 19.34 -11.05
N GLN A 68 2.14 20.16 -12.06
CA GLN A 68 3.15 20.84 -12.88
C GLN A 68 4.08 21.71 -12.01
N LYS A 69 3.51 22.42 -11.03
CA LYS A 69 4.28 23.21 -10.06
C LYS A 69 5.14 22.32 -9.15
N THR A 70 4.61 21.20 -8.70
CA THR A 70 5.33 20.24 -7.84
C THR A 70 6.53 19.63 -8.56
N ILE A 71 6.35 19.12 -9.77
CA ILE A 71 7.45 18.55 -10.56
C ILE A 71 8.53 19.60 -10.87
N ALA A 72 8.12 20.81 -11.26
CA ALA A 72 9.05 21.91 -11.51
C ALA A 72 9.82 22.31 -10.24
N TYR A 73 9.14 22.35 -9.10
CA TYR A 73 9.75 22.64 -7.81
C TYR A 73 10.79 21.59 -7.41
N LEU A 74 10.44 20.31 -7.48
CA LEU A 74 11.35 19.21 -7.19
C LEU A 74 12.57 19.24 -8.11
N GLN A 75 12.36 19.46 -9.41
CA GLN A 75 13.46 19.60 -10.36
C GLN A 75 14.40 20.76 -9.98
N ASP A 76 13.86 21.94 -9.64
CA ASP A 76 14.68 23.09 -9.24
C ASP A 76 15.46 22.81 -7.94
N GLN A 77 14.80 22.24 -6.93
CA GLN A 77 15.44 21.91 -5.65
C GLN A 77 16.59 20.92 -5.83
N PHE A 78 16.35 19.79 -6.50
CA PHE A 78 17.38 18.78 -6.73
C PHE A 78 18.50 19.28 -7.64
N MET A 79 18.20 20.11 -8.65
CA MET A 79 19.20 20.74 -9.50
C MET A 79 20.08 21.71 -8.70
N ARG A 80 19.52 22.52 -7.81
CA ARG A 80 20.28 23.44 -6.94
C ARG A 80 21.19 22.70 -5.97
N LEU A 81 20.77 21.52 -5.52
CA LEU A 81 21.59 20.62 -4.71
C LEU A 81 22.70 19.93 -5.54
N GLY A 82 22.66 20.02 -6.86
CA GLY A 82 23.62 19.38 -7.76
C GLY A 82 23.42 17.86 -7.84
N ALA A 83 22.19 17.39 -7.65
CA ALA A 83 21.76 16.07 -8.11
C ALA A 83 21.62 16.07 -9.65
N VAL A 84 21.52 14.89 -10.24
CA VAL A 84 21.30 14.71 -11.69
C VAL A 84 19.96 14.01 -11.94
N PRO A 85 19.41 14.10 -13.17
CA PRO A 85 18.19 13.39 -13.50
C PRO A 85 18.32 11.88 -13.26
N GLY A 86 17.28 11.29 -12.70
CA GLY A 86 17.25 9.88 -12.31
C GLY A 86 16.69 8.94 -13.37
N ASN A 87 16.02 9.44 -14.42
CA ASN A 87 15.56 8.61 -15.53
C ASN A 87 16.74 8.31 -16.49
N PRO A 88 16.94 7.03 -16.90
CA PRO A 88 17.95 6.66 -17.89
C PRO A 88 17.93 7.43 -19.22
N ASP A 89 16.79 8.00 -19.62
CA ASP A 89 16.68 8.83 -20.82
C ASP A 89 17.24 10.27 -20.65
N GLY A 90 17.70 10.61 -19.43
CA GLY A 90 18.24 11.92 -19.09
C GLY A 90 17.22 12.93 -18.57
N THR A 91 15.96 12.54 -18.36
CA THR A 91 14.90 13.37 -17.78
C THR A 91 14.76 13.16 -16.27
N TRP A 92 13.98 14.03 -15.63
CA TRP A 92 13.68 13.98 -14.19
C TRP A 92 12.40 13.20 -13.88
N VAL A 93 11.71 12.68 -14.90
CA VAL A 93 10.36 12.16 -14.75
C VAL A 93 10.21 10.83 -15.44
N GLN A 94 9.36 9.96 -14.90
CA GLN A 94 8.79 8.82 -15.60
C GLN A 94 7.30 9.10 -15.75
N ASP A 95 6.83 9.10 -16.99
CA ASP A 95 5.40 9.25 -17.26
C ASP A 95 4.64 8.02 -16.75
N VAL A 96 3.51 8.27 -16.11
CA VAL A 96 2.59 7.30 -15.54
C VAL A 96 1.25 7.51 -16.25
N PRO A 97 0.93 6.71 -17.28
CA PRO A 97 -0.33 6.85 -18.02
C PRO A 97 -1.50 6.42 -17.15
N LEU A 98 -2.39 7.36 -16.86
CA LEU A 98 -3.58 7.16 -16.05
C LEU A 98 -4.84 7.47 -16.85
N VAL A 99 -5.95 6.96 -16.37
CA VAL A 99 -7.28 7.36 -16.78
C VAL A 99 -8.14 7.67 -15.57
N GLY A 100 -8.69 8.88 -15.55
CA GLY A 100 -9.79 9.24 -14.67
C GLY A 100 -11.10 8.68 -15.23
N ILE A 101 -11.85 8.01 -14.38
CA ILE A 101 -13.16 7.43 -14.69
C ILE A 101 -14.15 8.07 -13.72
N THR A 102 -15.13 8.79 -14.25
CA THR A 102 -16.19 9.44 -13.46
C THR A 102 -17.53 8.79 -13.80
N PRO A 103 -18.17 8.11 -12.84
CA PRO A 103 -19.55 7.64 -13.02
C PRO A 103 -20.49 8.85 -13.17
N VAL A 104 -21.21 8.93 -14.30
CA VAL A 104 -22.14 10.04 -14.60
C VAL A 104 -23.61 9.61 -14.58
N ALA A 105 -23.89 8.30 -14.71
CA ALA A 105 -25.22 7.74 -14.53
C ALA A 105 -25.14 6.28 -14.05
N SER A 106 -26.13 5.86 -13.26
CA SER A 106 -26.27 4.47 -12.82
C SER A 106 -27.75 4.10 -12.70
N ASP A 107 -28.09 2.88 -13.09
CA ASP A 107 -29.43 2.30 -12.90
C ASP A 107 -29.67 1.83 -11.44
N GLY A 108 -28.66 1.97 -10.57
CA GLY A 108 -28.63 1.33 -9.26
C GLY A 108 -28.27 -0.16 -9.36
N LEU A 109 -27.96 -0.79 -8.23
CA LEU A 109 -27.73 -2.24 -8.15
C LEU A 109 -29.03 -2.92 -7.73
N VAL A 110 -29.67 -3.59 -8.69
CA VAL A 110 -30.88 -4.37 -8.45
C VAL A 110 -30.49 -5.77 -8.03
N VAL A 111 -30.95 -6.22 -6.86
CA VAL A 111 -30.72 -7.58 -6.37
C VAL A 111 -32.04 -8.35 -6.31
N SER A 112 -32.02 -9.61 -6.73
CA SER A 112 -33.24 -10.41 -6.88
C SER A 112 -33.03 -11.89 -6.55
N LYS A 113 -34.06 -12.53 -5.98
CA LYS A 113 -34.16 -13.98 -5.77
C LYS A 113 -35.62 -14.42 -5.76
N ASP A 114 -35.95 -15.50 -6.47
CA ASP A 114 -37.29 -16.13 -6.49
C ASP A 114 -38.48 -15.17 -6.72
N GLY A 115 -38.27 -14.10 -7.49
CA GLY A 115 -39.27 -13.08 -7.80
C GLY A 115 -39.38 -11.94 -6.77
N ASP A 116 -38.66 -12.03 -5.65
CA ASP A 116 -38.38 -10.89 -4.77
C ASP A 116 -37.22 -10.07 -5.35
N SER A 117 -37.35 -8.74 -5.31
CA SER A 117 -36.37 -7.83 -5.90
C SER A 117 -36.37 -6.49 -5.18
N ARG A 118 -35.17 -5.93 -5.02
CA ARG A 118 -34.96 -4.59 -4.48
C ARG A 118 -33.84 -3.87 -5.22
N THR A 119 -33.89 -2.55 -5.20
CA THR A 119 -32.82 -1.69 -5.73
C THR A 119 -32.08 -1.10 -4.55
N LEU A 120 -30.77 -1.32 -4.51
CA LEU A 120 -29.88 -0.78 -3.49
C LEU A 120 -29.58 0.70 -3.76
N GLU A 121 -29.44 1.49 -2.71
CA GLU A 121 -29.11 2.91 -2.77
C GLU A 121 -27.59 3.11 -2.81
N LEU A 122 -27.08 3.70 -3.88
CA LEU A 122 -25.65 4.00 -4.03
C LEU A 122 -25.19 4.99 -2.95
N GLY A 123 -24.03 4.74 -2.35
CA GLY A 123 -23.46 5.51 -1.25
C GLY A 123 -23.99 5.09 0.13
N ASN A 124 -25.22 4.58 0.23
CA ASN A 124 -25.81 4.12 1.50
C ASN A 124 -25.66 2.61 1.68
N ASP A 125 -26.08 1.84 0.67
CA ASP A 125 -26.07 0.37 0.72
C ASP A 125 -24.80 -0.20 0.08
N TYR A 126 -24.28 0.46 -0.96
CA TYR A 126 -23.14 -0.02 -1.74
C TYR A 126 -22.42 1.12 -2.46
N VAL A 127 -21.20 0.85 -2.89
CA VAL A 127 -20.46 1.64 -3.87
C VAL A 127 -19.98 0.69 -4.95
N ALA A 128 -20.23 1.01 -6.23
CA ALA A 128 -19.69 0.26 -7.35
C ALA A 128 -19.14 1.22 -8.40
N THR A 129 -17.92 0.95 -8.84
CA THR A 129 -17.26 1.61 -9.96
C THR A 129 -16.77 0.57 -10.95
N THR A 130 -16.16 1.02 -12.04
CA THR A 130 -15.46 0.14 -12.98
C THR A 130 -14.09 0.69 -13.25
N LYS A 131 -13.14 -0.22 -13.47
CA LYS A 131 -11.79 0.10 -13.96
C LYS A 131 -11.68 -0.05 -15.48
N HIS A 132 -12.72 -0.59 -16.13
CA HIS A 132 -12.75 -0.74 -17.59
C HIS A 132 -12.74 0.64 -18.23
N VAL A 133 -11.86 0.85 -19.22
CA VAL A 133 -11.71 2.14 -19.89
C VAL A 133 -12.75 2.28 -21.01
N VAL A 134 -14.03 2.28 -20.61
CA VAL A 134 -15.19 2.35 -21.49
C VAL A 134 -16.28 3.28 -20.92
N ASN A 135 -17.05 3.87 -21.81
CA ASN A 135 -18.13 4.81 -21.43
C ASN A 135 -19.33 4.14 -20.75
N ALA A 136 -19.47 2.82 -20.81
CA ALA A 136 -20.52 2.13 -20.09
C ALA A 136 -20.18 0.66 -19.84
N VAL A 137 -20.59 0.18 -18.68
CA VAL A 137 -20.54 -1.24 -18.31
C VAL A 137 -21.91 -1.71 -17.84
N ALA A 138 -22.17 -3.01 -17.96
CA ALA A 138 -23.38 -3.62 -17.46
C ALA A 138 -23.10 -5.02 -16.90
N VAL A 139 -23.82 -5.36 -15.84
CA VAL A 139 -23.91 -6.70 -15.28
C VAL A 139 -25.37 -7.11 -15.34
N ASP A 140 -25.65 -8.24 -15.99
CA ASP A 140 -27.00 -8.74 -16.22
C ASP A 140 -27.24 -10.03 -15.41
N SER A 141 -27.97 -9.91 -14.29
CA SER A 141 -28.44 -11.04 -13.48
C SER A 141 -27.34 -12.02 -13.05
N ALA A 142 -26.17 -11.52 -12.64
CA ALA A 142 -25.06 -12.34 -12.18
C ALA A 142 -25.26 -12.78 -10.72
N GLU A 143 -25.00 -14.05 -10.41
CA GLU A 143 -25.19 -14.60 -9.07
C GLU A 143 -24.11 -14.11 -8.08
N PHE A 144 -24.54 -13.77 -6.87
CA PHE A 144 -23.66 -13.49 -5.74
C PHE A 144 -23.13 -14.79 -5.10
N VAL A 145 -21.82 -14.84 -4.88
CA VAL A 145 -21.14 -15.94 -4.18
C VAL A 145 -20.32 -15.34 -3.04
N PHE A 146 -20.59 -15.78 -1.82
CA PHE A 146 -19.75 -15.43 -0.68
C PHE A 146 -18.50 -16.29 -0.67
N VAL A 147 -17.33 -15.66 -0.72
CA VAL A 147 -16.03 -16.34 -0.83
C VAL A 147 -15.18 -16.19 0.43
N GLY A 148 -15.79 -15.80 1.55
CA GLY A 148 -15.08 -15.62 2.81
C GLY A 148 -14.08 -14.49 2.70
N TYR A 149 -12.85 -14.72 3.16
CA TYR A 149 -11.76 -13.75 2.99
C TYR A 149 -11.17 -13.79 1.57
N GLY A 150 -11.41 -14.83 0.78
CA GLY A 150 -10.93 -14.93 -0.61
C GLY A 150 -9.41 -14.98 -0.75
N ALA A 151 -8.70 -15.51 0.25
CA ALA A 151 -7.26 -15.69 0.20
C ALA A 151 -6.89 -16.93 -0.63
N ARG A 152 -5.95 -16.78 -1.57
CA ARG A 152 -5.25 -17.89 -2.23
C ARG A 152 -3.75 -17.74 -1.97
N ALA A 153 -3.25 -18.47 -0.97
CA ALA A 153 -1.89 -18.40 -0.48
C ALA A 153 -1.23 -19.81 -0.53
N PRO A 154 -0.69 -20.21 -1.69
CA PRO A 154 -0.17 -21.56 -1.90
C PRO A 154 1.02 -21.91 -0.98
N GLU A 155 1.81 -20.92 -0.55
CA GLU A 155 2.89 -21.07 0.42
C GLU A 155 2.41 -21.55 1.80
N TYR A 156 1.12 -21.35 2.10
CA TYR A 156 0.47 -21.82 3.32
C TYR A 156 -0.53 -22.97 3.07
N ASP A 157 -0.55 -23.53 1.85
CA ASP A 157 -1.52 -24.52 1.39
C ASP A 157 -2.97 -24.05 1.62
N TRP A 158 -3.23 -22.76 1.39
CA TRP A 158 -4.52 -22.11 1.64
C TRP A 158 -5.19 -21.62 0.35
N ASP A 159 -6.46 -21.98 0.14
CA ASP A 159 -7.28 -21.50 -0.98
C ASP A 159 -8.76 -21.45 -0.56
N ASP A 160 -9.29 -20.25 -0.35
CA ASP A 160 -10.70 -20.02 0.02
C ASP A 160 -11.69 -20.33 -1.11
N PHE A 161 -11.23 -20.47 -2.35
CA PHE A 161 -12.09 -20.74 -3.51
C PHE A 161 -12.24 -22.25 -3.76
N GLY A 162 -11.18 -23.02 -3.49
CA GLY A 162 -11.15 -24.46 -3.66
C GLY A 162 -11.50 -24.89 -5.10
N THR A 163 -12.61 -25.62 -5.25
CA THR A 163 -13.07 -26.14 -6.57
C THR A 163 -14.31 -25.43 -7.11
N VAL A 164 -14.78 -24.38 -6.43
CA VAL A 164 -15.99 -23.65 -6.83
C VAL A 164 -15.65 -22.74 -8.02
N ASP A 165 -16.42 -22.88 -9.10
CA ASP A 165 -16.33 -21.98 -10.25
C ASP A 165 -17.03 -20.65 -9.95
N VAL A 166 -16.23 -19.59 -9.94
CA VAL A 166 -16.65 -18.22 -9.66
C VAL A 166 -16.69 -17.35 -10.92
N SER A 167 -16.43 -17.93 -12.10
CA SER A 167 -16.41 -17.19 -13.35
C SER A 167 -17.81 -16.63 -13.68
N GLY A 168 -17.87 -15.35 -14.07
CA GLY A 168 -19.11 -14.66 -14.37
C GLY A 168 -20.00 -14.37 -13.16
N LYS A 169 -19.51 -14.57 -11.92
CA LYS A 169 -20.24 -14.32 -10.66
C LYS A 169 -19.84 -12.98 -10.04
N ILE A 170 -20.67 -12.49 -9.12
CA ILE A 170 -20.34 -11.36 -8.25
C ILE A 170 -19.83 -11.92 -6.93
N LEU A 171 -18.59 -11.64 -6.58
CA LEU A 171 -17.98 -12.18 -5.35
C LEU A 171 -18.15 -11.23 -4.18
N LEU A 172 -18.54 -11.78 -3.03
CA LEU A 172 -18.63 -11.06 -1.75
C LEU A 172 -17.49 -11.50 -0.84
N PHE A 173 -16.62 -10.56 -0.50
CA PHE A 173 -15.43 -10.77 0.33
C PHE A 173 -15.60 -10.15 1.70
N LEU A 174 -15.03 -10.78 2.72
CA LEU A 174 -14.66 -10.12 3.97
C LEU A 174 -13.36 -9.33 3.75
N VAL A 175 -13.25 -8.17 4.39
CA VAL A 175 -11.98 -7.42 4.50
C VAL A 175 -11.03 -8.12 5.47
N ASN A 176 -9.72 -7.85 5.37
CA ASN A 176 -8.63 -8.49 6.11
C ASN A 176 -8.36 -9.95 5.71
N ASP A 177 -7.39 -10.57 6.40
CA ASP A 177 -7.04 -11.97 6.29
C ASP A 177 -7.95 -12.86 7.15
N PRO A 178 -8.03 -14.18 6.89
CA PRO A 178 -8.50 -15.12 7.88
C PRO A 178 -7.73 -14.93 9.20
N PRO A 179 -8.41 -14.86 10.37
CA PRO A 179 -7.80 -14.48 11.64
C PRO A 179 -7.00 -15.63 12.28
N LEU A 180 -6.00 -16.13 11.55
CA LEU A 180 -5.14 -17.25 11.96
C LEU A 180 -3.69 -16.75 12.10
N ASP A 181 -3.26 -16.58 13.35
CA ASP A 181 -1.93 -16.06 13.71
C ASP A 181 -0.78 -16.81 13.02
N ASP A 182 -0.85 -18.14 12.97
CA ASP A 182 0.21 -19.00 12.46
C ASP A 182 0.36 -18.94 10.92
N VAL A 183 -0.62 -18.37 10.21
CA VAL A 183 -0.69 -18.37 8.74
C VAL A 183 -0.67 -16.95 8.17
N PHE A 184 -1.50 -16.06 8.71
CA PHE A 184 -1.70 -14.71 8.18
C PHE A 184 -1.22 -13.60 9.12
N GLY A 185 -0.28 -13.89 10.02
CA GLY A 185 0.31 -12.86 10.90
C GLY A 185 -0.64 -12.29 11.95
N GLY A 186 -1.83 -12.87 12.11
CA GLY A 186 -2.81 -12.53 13.12
C GLY A 186 -3.42 -11.15 12.88
N ASN A 187 -3.12 -10.20 13.77
CA ASN A 187 -3.57 -8.81 13.63
C ASN A 187 -2.77 -8.01 12.58
N ALA A 188 -1.63 -8.54 12.11
CA ALA A 188 -0.83 -7.89 11.09
C ALA A 188 -1.32 -8.30 9.71
N MET A 189 -2.13 -7.44 9.08
CA MET A 189 -2.69 -7.68 7.75
C MET A 189 -1.60 -8.00 6.72
N THR A 190 -1.76 -9.10 6.00
CA THR A 190 -0.89 -9.50 4.90
C THR A 190 -1.35 -8.88 3.57
N TYR A 191 -0.66 -9.16 2.47
CA TYR A 191 -1.14 -8.76 1.15
C TYR A 191 -2.53 -9.38 0.83
N TYR A 192 -2.78 -10.62 1.28
CA TYR A 192 -4.06 -11.29 1.07
C TYR A 192 -5.21 -10.58 1.75
N GLY A 193 -4.97 -9.88 2.87
CA GLY A 193 -6.00 -9.14 3.59
C GLY A 193 -6.41 -7.82 2.96
N ARG A 194 -5.59 -7.27 2.05
CA ARG A 194 -5.89 -5.98 1.40
C ARG A 194 -7.13 -6.09 0.53
N TRP A 195 -7.99 -5.07 0.60
CA TRP A 195 -9.17 -4.97 -0.25
C TRP A 195 -8.81 -4.94 -1.76
N THR A 196 -7.67 -4.34 -2.13
CA THR A 196 -7.18 -4.34 -3.52
C THR A 196 -6.93 -5.75 -4.04
N TYR A 197 -6.34 -6.62 -3.21
CA TYR A 197 -6.11 -8.03 -3.56
C TYR A 197 -7.43 -8.75 -3.85
N LYS A 198 -8.51 -8.46 -3.10
CA LYS A 198 -9.82 -9.09 -3.31
C LYS A 198 -10.36 -8.83 -4.72
N HIS A 199 -10.21 -7.61 -5.21
CA HIS A 199 -10.59 -7.25 -6.58
C HIS A 199 -9.65 -7.85 -7.63
N GLU A 200 -8.34 -7.91 -7.35
CA GLU A 200 -7.33 -8.52 -8.22
C GLU A 200 -7.57 -10.02 -8.42
N ILE A 201 -7.79 -10.78 -7.33
CA ILE A 201 -8.06 -12.22 -7.42
C ILE A 201 -9.44 -12.51 -8.04
N ALA A 202 -10.44 -11.64 -7.83
CA ALA A 202 -11.72 -11.76 -8.50
C ALA A 202 -11.58 -11.66 -10.03
N ALA A 203 -10.79 -10.68 -10.50
CA ALA A 203 -10.47 -10.51 -11.91
C ALA A 203 -9.70 -11.72 -12.46
N GLU A 204 -8.66 -12.19 -11.76
CA GLU A 204 -7.87 -13.38 -12.15
C GLU A 204 -8.76 -14.62 -12.33
N LEU A 205 -9.77 -14.78 -11.47
CA LEU A 205 -10.71 -15.89 -11.50
C LEU A 205 -11.87 -15.70 -12.50
N GLY A 206 -11.89 -14.58 -13.23
CA GLY A 206 -12.91 -14.26 -14.22
C GLY A 206 -14.29 -13.94 -13.63
N ALA A 207 -14.34 -13.47 -12.38
CA ALA A 207 -15.57 -12.94 -11.80
C ALA A 207 -16.03 -11.69 -12.58
N ILE A 208 -17.35 -11.51 -12.74
CA ILE A 208 -17.88 -10.32 -13.42
C ILE A 208 -18.01 -9.14 -12.46
N GLY A 209 -18.06 -9.38 -11.15
CA GLY A 209 -18.12 -8.33 -10.14
C GLY A 209 -17.46 -8.73 -8.84
N SER A 210 -17.05 -7.75 -8.04
CA SER A 210 -16.53 -8.00 -6.70
C SER A 210 -16.91 -6.88 -5.73
N PHE A 211 -17.39 -7.27 -4.56
CA PHE A 211 -17.68 -6.37 -3.45
C PHE A 211 -16.97 -6.83 -2.19
N VAL A 212 -16.30 -5.89 -1.51
CA VAL A 212 -15.81 -6.09 -0.15
C VAL A 212 -16.88 -5.65 0.83
N ILE A 213 -17.20 -6.50 1.80
CA ILE A 213 -18.17 -6.19 2.85
C ILE A 213 -17.48 -5.26 3.87
N HIS A 214 -18.00 -4.06 4.01
CA HIS A 214 -17.46 -3.06 4.92
C HIS A 214 -17.97 -3.27 6.35
N GLU A 215 -17.03 -3.52 7.26
CA GLU A 215 -17.27 -3.52 8.70
C GLU A 215 -16.37 -2.47 9.36
N PRO A 216 -16.90 -1.47 10.09
CA PRO A 216 -16.10 -0.33 10.53
C PRO A 216 -14.85 -0.68 11.35
N VAL A 217 -14.94 -1.71 12.19
CA VAL A 217 -13.79 -2.18 13.01
C VAL A 217 -12.73 -2.85 12.13
N GLU A 218 -13.17 -3.69 11.19
CA GLU A 218 -12.25 -4.48 10.35
C GLU A 218 -11.63 -3.64 9.24
N ALA A 219 -12.41 -2.73 8.64
CA ALA A 219 -11.92 -1.78 7.64
C ALA A 219 -11.00 -0.71 8.25
N GLY A 220 -11.13 -0.42 9.55
CA GLY A 220 -10.35 0.58 10.27
C GLY A 220 -10.85 2.02 10.10
N TYR A 221 -11.97 2.22 9.39
CA TYR A 221 -12.61 3.52 9.17
C TYR A 221 -14.14 3.36 9.06
N PRO A 222 -14.91 4.44 9.27
CA PRO A 222 -16.36 4.39 9.16
C PRO A 222 -16.82 4.37 7.69
N TRP A 223 -18.05 3.91 7.43
CA TRP A 223 -18.57 3.71 6.08
C TRP A 223 -18.53 4.97 5.23
N GLU A 224 -18.67 6.15 5.84
CA GLU A 224 -18.65 7.44 5.16
C GLU A 224 -17.37 7.68 4.36
N VAL A 225 -16.24 7.06 4.72
CA VAL A 225 -15.01 7.14 3.91
C VAL A 225 -15.20 6.50 2.54
N VAL A 226 -16.01 5.45 2.45
CA VAL A 226 -16.32 4.74 1.21
C VAL A 226 -17.56 5.33 0.55
N GLY A 227 -18.65 5.50 1.30
CA GLY A 227 -19.98 5.84 0.80
C GLY A 227 -20.21 7.31 0.46
N SER A 228 -19.34 8.24 0.87
CA SER A 228 -19.58 9.68 0.68
C SER A 228 -19.27 10.24 -0.70
N SER A 229 -18.45 9.55 -1.51
CA SER A 229 -18.05 10.02 -2.84
C SER A 229 -18.20 8.96 -3.94
N PRO A 230 -19.41 8.37 -4.12
CA PRO A 230 -19.61 7.28 -5.07
C PRO A 230 -19.55 7.72 -6.55
N TYR A 231 -19.52 9.03 -6.80
CA TYR A 231 -19.43 9.64 -8.14
C TYR A 231 -18.12 10.43 -8.35
N GLY A 232 -17.17 10.33 -7.42
CA GLY A 232 -15.86 10.95 -7.60
C GLY A 232 -15.14 10.39 -8.83
N GLU A 233 -14.32 11.23 -9.48
CA GLU A 233 -13.34 10.72 -10.45
C GLU A 233 -12.36 9.81 -9.73
N SER A 234 -12.23 8.56 -10.18
CA SER A 234 -11.21 7.62 -9.72
C SER A 234 -10.18 7.42 -10.81
N PHE A 235 -8.90 7.38 -10.46
CA PHE A 235 -7.84 7.07 -11.42
C PHE A 235 -7.46 5.59 -11.41
N ASP A 236 -7.01 5.10 -12.56
CA ASP A 236 -6.31 3.83 -12.67
C ASP A 236 -5.22 3.87 -13.74
N LEU A 237 -4.28 2.93 -13.68
CA LEU A 237 -3.37 2.63 -14.79
C LEU A 237 -4.16 2.06 -15.96
N VAL A 238 -3.64 2.25 -17.17
CA VAL A 238 -4.23 1.73 -18.40
C VAL A 238 -3.44 0.51 -18.88
N ALA A 239 -4.05 -0.66 -18.81
CA ALA A 239 -3.55 -1.88 -19.43
C ALA A 239 -3.78 -1.90 -20.95
N GLU A 240 -3.06 -2.77 -21.66
CA GLU A 240 -3.15 -2.89 -23.13
C GLU A 240 -4.56 -3.22 -23.63
N ASP A 241 -5.34 -3.93 -22.82
CA ASP A 241 -6.73 -4.33 -23.12
C ASP A 241 -7.77 -3.32 -22.61
N ASP A 242 -7.37 -2.08 -22.31
CA ASP A 242 -8.24 -1.06 -21.72
C ASP A 242 -8.90 -1.55 -20.40
N ASN A 243 -8.13 -2.32 -19.62
CA ASN A 243 -8.50 -2.92 -18.34
C ASN A 243 -9.68 -3.91 -18.42
N LEU A 244 -10.04 -4.41 -19.61
CA LEU A 244 -11.19 -5.32 -19.78
C LEU A 244 -11.00 -6.68 -19.10
N SER A 245 -9.77 -7.05 -18.73
CA SER A 245 -9.45 -8.20 -17.88
C SER A 245 -9.82 -8.03 -16.41
N ARG A 246 -10.15 -6.82 -15.96
CA ARG A 246 -10.70 -6.57 -14.61
C ARG A 246 -12.14 -7.06 -14.50
N ALA A 247 -12.63 -7.19 -13.27
CA ALA A 247 -14.07 -7.37 -13.05
C ALA A 247 -14.83 -6.15 -13.62
N THR A 248 -16.00 -6.39 -14.21
CA THR A 248 -16.83 -5.34 -14.81
C THR A 248 -17.21 -4.27 -13.78
N ILE A 249 -17.52 -4.70 -12.55
CA ILE A 249 -17.76 -3.80 -11.42
C ILE A 249 -16.93 -4.21 -10.20
N GLU A 250 -16.41 -3.23 -9.50
CA GLU A 250 -15.67 -3.39 -8.24
C GLU A 250 -16.22 -2.40 -7.21
N GLY A 251 -16.17 -2.75 -5.93
CA GLY A 251 -16.45 -1.79 -4.88
C GLY A 251 -16.75 -2.41 -3.53
N TRP A 252 -17.65 -1.78 -2.79
CA TRP A 252 -17.95 -2.13 -1.40
C TRP A 252 -19.44 -2.28 -1.15
N LEU A 253 -19.78 -3.15 -0.20
CA LEU A 253 -21.15 -3.36 0.26
C LEU A 253 -21.22 -3.04 1.76
N HIS A 254 -22.21 -2.26 2.19
CA HIS A 254 -22.41 -2.00 3.60
C HIS A 254 -22.77 -3.32 4.32
N ARG A 255 -22.28 -3.54 5.55
CA ARG A 255 -22.55 -4.76 6.32
C ARG A 255 -24.04 -5.12 6.38
N ASN A 256 -24.90 -4.16 6.72
CA ASN A 256 -26.35 -4.39 6.79
C ASN A 256 -26.91 -4.91 5.46
N THR A 257 -26.46 -4.36 4.34
CA THR A 257 -26.89 -4.82 3.02
C THR A 257 -26.42 -6.24 2.74
N ALA A 258 -25.20 -6.61 3.17
CA ALA A 258 -24.73 -7.98 3.11
C ALA A 258 -25.62 -8.93 3.96
N GLU A 259 -25.92 -8.58 5.20
CA GLU A 259 -26.83 -9.35 6.07
C GLU A 259 -28.16 -9.61 5.38
N GLU A 260 -28.76 -8.58 4.78
CA GLU A 260 -30.02 -8.73 4.07
C GLU A 260 -29.91 -9.61 2.80
N LEU A 261 -28.77 -9.62 2.09
CA LEU A 261 -28.56 -10.56 0.96
C LEU A 261 -28.50 -12.01 1.46
N PHE A 262 -27.89 -12.24 2.62
CA PHE A 262 -27.87 -13.56 3.25
C PHE A 262 -29.27 -13.97 3.74
N GLU A 263 -30.05 -13.04 4.29
CA GLU A 263 -31.44 -13.31 4.67
C GLU A 263 -32.30 -13.66 3.47
N MET A 264 -32.17 -12.94 2.34
CA MET A 264 -32.79 -13.33 1.06
C MET A 264 -32.36 -14.74 0.65
N ALA A 265 -31.11 -15.11 0.93
CA ALA A 265 -30.59 -16.44 0.65
C ALA A 265 -31.14 -17.54 1.59
N GLY A 266 -31.80 -17.17 2.70
CA GLY A 266 -32.18 -18.08 3.78
C GLY A 266 -31.01 -18.49 4.68
N LEU A 267 -29.97 -17.66 4.73
CA LEU A 267 -28.72 -17.85 5.46
C LEU A 267 -28.54 -16.76 6.52
N ASP A 268 -27.62 -16.99 7.45
CA ASP A 268 -27.23 -16.04 8.49
C ASP A 268 -25.79 -15.58 8.22
N PHE A 269 -25.58 -14.26 8.12
CA PHE A 269 -24.28 -13.69 7.75
C PHE A 269 -23.20 -13.97 8.79
N ASP A 270 -23.50 -13.83 10.08
CA ASP A 270 -22.51 -14.04 11.15
C ASP A 270 -22.07 -15.51 11.24
N THR A 271 -22.99 -16.44 11.00
CA THR A 271 -22.67 -17.87 10.87
C THR A 271 -21.72 -18.10 9.69
N ALA A 272 -21.99 -17.51 8.52
CA ALA A 272 -21.13 -17.66 7.35
C ALA A 272 -19.76 -17.01 7.55
N LYS A 273 -19.69 -15.82 8.17
CA LYS A 273 -18.44 -15.15 8.57
C LYS A 273 -17.61 -16.03 9.51
N THR A 274 -18.25 -16.64 10.51
CA THR A 274 -17.57 -17.56 11.43
C THR A 274 -17.01 -18.77 10.69
N GLN A 275 -17.76 -19.33 9.75
CA GLN A 275 -17.29 -20.45 8.92
C GLN A 275 -16.13 -20.06 8.00
N ALA A 276 -16.10 -18.81 7.50
CA ALA A 276 -15.03 -18.30 6.66
C ALA A 276 -13.66 -18.19 7.35
N SER A 277 -13.63 -18.18 8.69
CA SER A 277 -12.39 -18.20 9.46
C SER A 277 -11.77 -19.59 9.60
N GLU A 278 -12.48 -20.64 9.16
CA GLU A 278 -12.03 -22.03 9.27
C GLU A 278 -11.40 -22.51 7.95
N ARG A 279 -10.33 -23.30 8.02
CA ARG A 279 -9.65 -23.87 6.83
C ARG A 279 -10.56 -24.78 5.98
N SER A 280 -11.65 -25.29 6.57
CA SER A 280 -12.63 -26.11 5.86
C SER A 280 -13.71 -25.29 5.14
N PHE A 281 -13.61 -23.96 5.15
CA PHE A 281 -14.51 -23.08 4.44
C PHE A 281 -14.60 -23.47 2.95
N VAL A 282 -15.79 -23.31 2.39
CA VAL A 282 -16.04 -23.41 0.97
C VAL A 282 -16.96 -22.26 0.56
N PRO A 283 -16.77 -21.67 -0.63
CA PRO A 283 -17.63 -20.59 -1.09
C PRO A 283 -19.11 -20.96 -1.09
N VAL A 284 -19.96 -19.98 -0.78
CA VAL A 284 -21.40 -20.14 -0.60
C VAL A 284 -22.15 -19.37 -1.68
N PRO A 285 -22.68 -20.04 -2.73
CA PRO A 285 -23.60 -19.42 -3.67
C PRO A 285 -24.90 -19.02 -2.97
N LEU A 286 -25.29 -17.75 -3.07
CA LEU A 286 -26.47 -17.24 -2.37
C LEU A 286 -27.77 -17.53 -3.13
N GLY A 287 -27.67 -17.80 -4.45
CA GLY A 287 -28.81 -17.83 -5.37
C GLY A 287 -29.48 -16.46 -5.55
N VAL A 288 -28.91 -15.40 -4.99
CA VAL A 288 -29.28 -14.01 -5.22
C VAL A 288 -28.52 -13.52 -6.45
N THR A 289 -29.18 -12.76 -7.31
CA THR A 289 -28.57 -12.20 -8.53
C THR A 289 -28.53 -10.68 -8.46
N GLY A 290 -27.52 -10.07 -9.07
CA GLY A 290 -27.34 -8.63 -9.17
C GLY A 290 -27.36 -8.17 -10.62
N SER A 291 -28.00 -7.03 -10.88
CA SER A 291 -27.96 -6.34 -12.16
C SER A 291 -27.70 -4.85 -11.98
N THR A 292 -26.83 -4.28 -12.81
CA THR A 292 -26.58 -2.83 -12.81
C THR A 292 -26.01 -2.39 -14.15
N ARG A 293 -26.17 -1.11 -14.47
CA ARG A 293 -25.52 -0.42 -15.58
C ARG A 293 -24.93 0.87 -15.06
N ILE A 294 -23.68 1.15 -15.43
CA ILE A 294 -22.96 2.37 -15.07
C ILE A 294 -22.48 3.01 -16.36
N GLU A 295 -22.73 4.31 -16.51
CA GLU A 295 -22.20 5.13 -17.60
C GLU A 295 -21.13 6.08 -17.05
N ASN A 296 -20.04 6.22 -17.79
CA ASN A 296 -18.83 6.91 -17.36
C ASN A 296 -18.39 7.98 -18.37
N GLU A 297 -17.82 9.04 -17.83
CA GLU A 297 -16.90 9.92 -18.55
C GLU A 297 -15.45 9.51 -18.28
N LEU A 298 -14.61 9.62 -19.31
CA LEU A 298 -13.21 9.18 -19.25
C LEU A 298 -12.29 10.36 -19.55
N ARG A 299 -11.23 10.49 -18.75
CA ARG A 299 -10.19 11.50 -18.94
C ARG A 299 -8.81 10.86 -18.82
N ARG A 300 -8.12 10.69 -19.94
CA ARG A 300 -6.73 10.20 -19.93
C ARG A 300 -5.80 11.34 -19.53
N ILE A 301 -4.88 11.05 -18.61
CA ILE A 301 -3.80 11.95 -18.20
C ILE A 301 -2.49 11.17 -18.14
N ASP A 302 -1.39 11.84 -18.43
CA ASP A 302 -0.05 11.32 -18.16
C ASP A 302 0.46 12.05 -16.92
N SER A 303 0.35 11.40 -15.76
CA SER A 303 0.91 11.91 -14.52
C SER A 303 2.41 11.56 -14.44
N GLN A 304 3.14 12.06 -13.45
CA GLN A 304 4.60 11.93 -13.42
C GLN A 304 5.15 11.45 -12.08
N ASN A 305 5.88 10.33 -12.10
CA ASN A 305 6.86 10.06 -11.05
C ASN A 305 8.05 10.99 -11.27
N PHE A 306 8.55 11.64 -10.21
CA PHE A 306 9.80 12.40 -10.24
C PHE A 306 10.96 11.55 -9.71
N ILE A 307 12.10 11.57 -10.41
CA ILE A 307 13.27 10.78 -10.09
C ILE A 307 14.54 11.62 -10.20
N ALA A 308 15.28 11.68 -9.09
CA ALA A 308 16.60 12.30 -9.00
C ALA A 308 17.65 11.29 -8.54
N LYS A 309 18.91 11.51 -8.93
CA LYS A 309 20.03 10.63 -8.59
C LYS A 309 21.23 11.40 -8.06
N ILE A 310 21.85 10.85 -7.03
CA ILE A 310 23.23 11.18 -6.62
C ILE A 310 24.09 9.96 -6.95
N GLU A 311 25.09 10.16 -7.81
CA GLU A 311 25.93 9.07 -8.30
C GLU A 311 26.86 8.52 -7.21
N GLY A 312 26.93 7.19 -7.12
CA GLY A 312 27.80 6.49 -6.19
C GLY A 312 29.27 6.52 -6.60
N SER A 313 30.17 6.59 -5.63
CA SER A 313 31.62 6.70 -5.85
C SER A 313 32.32 5.38 -6.23
N ALA A 314 31.73 4.22 -5.92
CA ALA A 314 32.39 2.92 -6.14
C ALA A 314 31.50 1.88 -6.83
N THR A 315 30.20 1.85 -6.52
CA THR A 315 29.23 0.96 -7.17
C THR A 315 28.03 1.77 -7.64
N PRO A 316 28.19 2.59 -8.71
CA PRO A 316 27.16 3.50 -9.19
C PRO A 316 25.93 2.79 -9.77
N ASP A 317 26.04 1.50 -10.10
CA ASP A 317 24.94 0.68 -10.64
C ASP A 317 24.12 -0.06 -9.55
N GLU A 318 24.46 0.13 -8.28
CA GLU A 318 23.69 -0.33 -7.12
C GLU A 318 22.98 0.89 -6.49
N PHE A 319 21.68 0.75 -6.22
CA PHE A 319 20.83 1.85 -5.75
C PHE A 319 20.32 1.63 -4.33
N VAL A 320 20.43 2.66 -3.49
CA VAL A 320 19.58 2.84 -2.30
C VAL A 320 18.54 3.88 -2.66
N MET A 321 17.27 3.51 -2.58
CA MET A 321 16.16 4.35 -2.99
C MET A 321 15.44 4.93 -1.76
N TYR A 322 15.17 6.23 -1.78
CA TYR A 322 14.25 6.90 -0.87
C TYR A 322 12.99 7.25 -1.65
N VAL A 323 11.84 6.85 -1.12
CA VAL A 323 10.55 6.97 -1.78
C VAL A 323 9.61 7.82 -0.93
N ALA A 324 8.89 8.73 -1.55
CA ALA A 324 7.73 9.41 -0.99
C ALA A 324 6.70 9.56 -2.11
N HIS A 325 5.43 9.82 -1.82
CA HIS A 325 4.53 10.36 -2.85
C HIS A 325 4.48 11.88 -2.74
N TRP A 326 4.22 12.55 -3.86
CA TRP A 326 4.12 14.02 -3.93
C TRP A 326 2.68 14.52 -4.13
N ASP A 327 1.79 13.68 -4.65
CA ASP A 327 0.42 14.03 -4.98
C ASP A 327 -0.48 14.02 -3.75
N HIS A 328 -1.46 14.92 -3.68
CA HIS A 328 -2.50 14.84 -2.67
C HIS A 328 -3.87 14.98 -3.35
N LEU A 329 -4.95 15.15 -2.58
CA LEU A 329 -6.33 15.09 -3.07
C LEU A 329 -6.74 16.24 -4.01
N GLY A 330 -5.91 17.26 -4.20
CA GLY A 330 -6.21 18.40 -5.06
C GLY A 330 -7.28 19.34 -4.48
N ARG A 331 -8.29 19.65 -5.29
CA ARG A 331 -9.36 20.61 -4.95
C ARG A 331 -10.72 19.94 -5.02
N ASN A 332 -11.61 20.29 -4.09
CA ASN A 332 -13.03 19.94 -4.18
C ASN A 332 -13.89 21.20 -4.27
N ALA A 333 -14.43 21.44 -5.47
CA ALA A 333 -15.24 22.62 -5.77
C ALA A 333 -16.62 22.62 -5.09
N ASP A 334 -17.09 21.47 -4.62
CA ASP A 334 -18.40 21.33 -3.94
C ASP A 334 -18.33 21.74 -2.46
N LEU A 335 -17.12 21.83 -1.89
CA LEU A 335 -16.94 22.29 -0.52
C LEU A 335 -17.19 23.80 -0.38
N THR A 336 -17.82 24.18 0.72
CA THR A 336 -17.99 25.59 1.09
C THR A 336 -16.81 26.09 1.90
N GLY A 337 -16.23 27.24 1.51
CA GLY A 337 -15.09 27.83 2.19
C GLY A 337 -13.77 27.47 1.51
N ASP A 338 -12.83 26.95 2.28
CA ASP A 338 -11.58 26.40 1.72
C ASP A 338 -11.89 25.11 0.96
N GLN A 339 -11.33 25.01 -0.23
CA GLN A 339 -11.58 23.94 -1.21
C GLN A 339 -10.31 23.16 -1.53
N ILE A 340 -9.19 23.52 -0.91
CA ILE A 340 -7.88 22.94 -1.20
C ILE A 340 -7.56 21.92 -0.11
N PHE A 341 -7.16 20.72 -0.52
CA PHE A 341 -6.55 19.77 0.38
C PHE A 341 -5.04 19.99 0.31
N ASN A 342 -4.49 20.78 1.22
CA ASN A 342 -3.10 21.23 1.15
C ASN A 342 -2.06 20.12 1.42
N GLY A 343 -2.41 19.09 2.19
CA GLY A 343 -1.55 17.91 2.41
C GLY A 343 -0.18 18.20 3.01
N ALA A 344 -0.12 18.90 4.15
CA ALA A 344 1.14 19.28 4.78
C ALA A 344 1.88 18.11 5.44
N LEU A 345 1.13 17.22 6.11
CA LEU A 345 1.68 16.00 6.72
C LEU A 345 1.75 14.90 5.66
N ASP A 346 0.57 14.39 5.31
CA ASP A 346 0.30 13.54 4.18
C ASP A 346 0.06 14.47 2.98
N ASN A 347 1.07 14.79 2.20
CA ASN A 347 2.37 14.12 2.06
C ASN A 347 3.57 15.03 1.86
N ALA A 348 3.35 16.36 1.90
CA ALA A 348 4.41 17.34 1.65
C ALA A 348 5.62 17.13 2.57
N SER A 349 5.39 16.65 3.81
CA SER A 349 6.47 16.34 4.76
C SER A 349 7.42 15.24 4.27
N GLY A 350 6.91 14.16 3.67
CA GLY A 350 7.73 13.08 3.11
C GLY A 350 8.52 13.53 1.89
N THR A 351 7.86 14.23 0.98
CA THR A 351 8.49 14.81 -0.21
C THR A 351 9.59 15.82 0.17
N ALA A 352 9.34 16.69 1.15
CA ALA A 352 10.36 17.58 1.70
C ALA A 352 11.51 16.81 2.36
N GLY A 353 11.21 15.68 3.02
CA GLY A 353 12.20 14.75 3.54
C GLY A 353 13.18 14.24 2.48
N LEU A 354 12.70 13.93 1.27
CA LEU A 354 13.58 13.55 0.16
C LEU A 354 14.59 14.66 -0.19
N ILE A 355 14.14 15.91 -0.22
CA ILE A 355 14.98 17.08 -0.51
C ILE A 355 16.05 17.24 0.57
N GLU A 356 15.67 17.13 1.85
CA GLU A 356 16.60 17.28 2.97
C GLU A 356 17.63 16.15 3.05
N ILE A 357 17.23 14.91 2.73
CA ILE A 357 18.17 13.79 2.65
C ILE A 357 19.15 14.00 1.49
N ALA A 358 18.67 14.45 0.33
CA ALA A 358 19.54 14.81 -0.79
C ALA A 358 20.53 15.91 -0.40
N ARG A 359 20.06 16.94 0.32
CA ARG A 359 20.89 18.02 0.85
C ARG A 359 22.00 17.49 1.75
N ALA A 360 21.67 16.58 2.67
CA ALA A 360 22.65 15.95 3.55
C ALA A 360 23.70 15.13 2.77
N PHE A 361 23.29 14.34 1.78
CA PHE A 361 24.24 13.59 0.92
C PHE A 361 25.18 14.51 0.15
N LYS A 362 24.68 15.64 -0.35
CA LYS A 362 25.50 16.59 -1.13
C LYS A 362 26.42 17.45 -0.28
N GLN A 363 26.08 17.68 0.99
CA GLN A 363 26.92 18.40 1.95
C GLN A 363 27.94 17.49 2.66
N SER A 364 27.69 16.18 2.68
CA SER A 364 28.60 15.22 3.29
C SER A 364 29.99 15.29 2.66
N ALA A 365 31.03 15.25 3.51
CA ALA A 365 32.42 15.19 3.07
C ALA A 365 32.76 13.89 2.33
N THR A 366 31.94 12.84 2.49
CA THR A 366 32.15 11.53 1.88
C THR A 366 31.02 11.22 0.90
N ALA A 367 31.35 11.04 -0.37
CA ALA A 367 30.37 10.61 -1.36
C ALA A 367 29.82 9.21 -1.02
N PRO A 368 28.53 8.94 -1.27
CA PRO A 368 27.97 7.62 -1.02
C PRO A 368 28.67 6.57 -1.90
N ARG A 369 28.84 5.35 -1.38
CA ARG A 369 29.48 4.26 -2.13
C ARG A 369 28.61 3.80 -3.30
N ARG A 370 27.32 3.65 -3.03
CA ARG A 370 26.23 3.31 -3.96
C ARG A 370 25.57 4.57 -4.48
N SER A 371 24.89 4.47 -5.61
CA SER A 371 24.03 5.56 -6.05
C SER A 371 22.82 5.68 -5.12
N VAL A 372 22.39 6.92 -4.87
CA VAL A 372 21.18 7.21 -4.12
C VAL A 372 20.12 7.70 -5.10
N LEU A 373 18.97 7.05 -5.11
CA LEU A 373 17.83 7.41 -5.95
C LEU A 373 16.74 8.03 -5.07
N PHE A 374 16.20 9.15 -5.49
CA PHE A 374 15.06 9.81 -4.85
C PHE A 374 13.89 9.68 -5.79
N LEU A 375 12.86 8.95 -5.37
CA LEU A 375 11.67 8.67 -6.16
C LEU A 375 10.48 9.32 -5.45
N ALA A 376 9.96 10.41 -6.01
CA ALA A 376 8.70 10.99 -5.58
C ALA A 376 7.61 10.46 -6.54
N VAL A 377 6.75 9.57 -6.07
CA VAL A 377 5.71 8.94 -6.88
C VAL A 377 4.44 9.77 -6.95
N THR A 378 3.67 9.59 -8.01
CA THR A 378 2.34 10.18 -8.19
C THR A 378 1.21 9.19 -7.91
N ALA A 379 -0.01 9.71 -7.81
CA ALA A 379 -1.26 8.98 -7.71
C ALA A 379 -1.26 7.88 -6.62
N GLU A 380 -0.60 8.17 -5.49
CA GLU A 380 -0.61 7.28 -4.32
C GLU A 380 -2.00 7.28 -3.68
N GLU A 381 -2.60 8.46 -3.57
CA GLU A 381 -3.95 8.69 -3.01
C GLU A 381 -5.05 7.99 -3.82
N GLN A 382 -4.71 7.60 -5.04
CA GLN A 382 -5.59 6.89 -5.98
C GLN A 382 -5.35 5.38 -5.96
N GLY A 383 -4.60 4.86 -4.98
CA GLY A 383 -4.31 3.45 -4.80
C GLY A 383 -2.91 3.04 -5.28
N LEU A 384 -1.88 3.80 -4.89
CA LEU A 384 -0.46 3.47 -5.11
C LEU A 384 -0.05 3.42 -6.60
N LEU A 385 -0.71 4.16 -7.49
CA LEU A 385 -0.59 3.93 -8.94
C LEU A 385 0.80 4.26 -9.49
N GLY A 386 1.44 5.34 -9.03
CA GLY A 386 2.79 5.69 -9.49
C GLY A 386 3.86 4.73 -8.99
N SER A 387 3.78 4.27 -7.75
CA SER A 387 4.72 3.27 -7.22
C SER A 387 4.48 1.89 -7.82
N ARG A 388 3.22 1.50 -8.06
CA ARG A 388 2.85 0.31 -8.82
C ARG A 388 3.44 0.35 -10.23
N HIS A 389 3.27 1.46 -10.95
CA HIS A 389 3.84 1.63 -12.28
C HIS A 389 5.37 1.48 -12.26
N TYR A 390 6.06 2.09 -11.29
CA TYR A 390 7.50 1.90 -11.17
C TYR A 390 7.87 0.44 -10.85
N GLY A 391 7.10 -0.26 -10.01
CA GLY A 391 7.35 -1.67 -9.69
C GLY A 391 7.16 -2.60 -10.89
N GLU A 392 6.14 -2.37 -11.71
CA GLU A 392 5.82 -3.16 -12.90
C GLU A 392 6.69 -2.79 -14.12
N GLN A 393 7.09 -1.51 -14.22
CA GLN A 393 7.90 -0.94 -15.30
C GLN A 393 9.09 -0.17 -14.72
N PRO A 394 10.07 -0.85 -14.10
CA PRO A 394 11.13 -0.17 -13.37
C PRO A 394 12.17 0.44 -14.33
N LEU A 395 12.59 1.67 -14.02
CA LEU A 395 13.66 2.36 -14.76
C LEU A 395 15.02 1.67 -14.62
N TYR A 396 15.21 0.94 -13.52
CA TYR A 396 16.41 0.16 -13.21
C TYR A 396 16.00 -1.27 -12.88
N ALA A 397 16.78 -2.28 -13.26
CA ALA A 397 16.42 -3.66 -12.95
C ALA A 397 16.27 -3.85 -11.43
N ALA A 398 15.25 -4.59 -10.98
CA ALA A 398 14.98 -4.77 -9.54
C ALA A 398 16.20 -5.29 -8.76
N SER A 399 17.04 -6.13 -9.38
CA SER A 399 18.28 -6.64 -8.81
C SER A 399 19.36 -5.58 -8.55
N GLN A 400 19.21 -4.37 -9.09
CA GLN A 400 20.09 -3.22 -8.85
C GLN A 400 19.66 -2.41 -7.61
N THR A 401 18.41 -2.54 -7.17
CA THR A 401 17.90 -1.86 -5.98
C THR A 401 18.25 -2.69 -4.73
N VAL A 402 19.19 -2.18 -3.94
CA VAL A 402 19.66 -2.84 -2.71
C VAL A 402 18.69 -2.60 -1.55
N ALA A 403 18.07 -1.42 -1.52
CA ALA A 403 17.10 -1.04 -0.51
C ALA A 403 16.15 0.02 -1.09
N ALA A 404 14.88 -0.03 -0.68
CA ALA A 404 13.91 1.03 -0.89
C ALA A 404 13.31 1.41 0.46
N ILE A 405 13.44 2.69 0.84
CA ILE A 405 13.00 3.24 2.11
C ILE A 405 11.86 4.22 1.81
N ASN A 406 10.63 3.82 2.10
CA ASN A 406 9.47 4.68 1.94
C ASN A 406 9.32 5.62 3.15
N MET A 407 9.05 6.89 2.85
CA MET A 407 8.83 7.97 3.80
C MET A 407 7.69 8.85 3.31
N ASP A 408 6.51 8.53 3.81
CA ASP A 408 5.30 9.30 3.62
C ASP A 408 5.25 10.42 4.68
N GLY A 409 4.26 10.45 5.57
CA GLY A 409 4.19 11.40 6.67
C GLY A 409 5.38 11.31 7.63
N LEU A 410 6.13 12.41 7.77
CA LEU A 410 7.16 12.56 8.79
C LEU A 410 6.57 12.90 10.16
N ASN A 411 7.31 12.58 11.22
CA ASN A 411 6.85 12.77 12.61
C ASN A 411 6.53 14.25 12.94
N GLN A 412 5.27 14.48 13.30
CA GLN A 412 4.68 15.75 13.72
C GLN A 412 4.41 15.85 15.23
N TRP A 413 4.60 14.77 15.99
CA TRP A 413 4.25 14.68 17.42
C TRP A 413 5.34 15.23 18.35
N GLY A 414 6.40 15.80 17.78
CA GLY A 414 7.53 16.35 18.51
C GLY A 414 8.58 15.29 18.86
N ARG A 415 9.39 15.58 19.88
CA ARG A 415 10.50 14.70 20.29
C ARG A 415 9.95 13.39 20.84
N THR A 416 10.26 12.29 20.15
CA THR A 416 9.95 10.93 20.57
C THR A 416 11.23 10.12 20.79
N ARG A 417 11.10 9.00 21.51
CA ARG A 417 12.13 7.95 21.61
C ARG A 417 11.76 6.70 20.83
N ASP A 418 10.59 6.72 20.20
CA ASP A 418 10.02 5.58 19.50
C ASP A 418 10.29 5.73 18.02
N LEU A 419 10.67 4.63 17.38
CA LEU A 419 10.77 4.49 15.93
C LEU A 419 9.72 3.45 15.52
N THR A 420 8.84 3.82 14.59
CA THR A 420 7.90 2.88 14.00
C THR A 420 8.47 2.39 12.68
N VAL A 421 8.66 1.07 12.58
CA VAL A 421 9.02 0.40 11.32
C VAL A 421 7.78 -0.33 10.83
N VAL A 422 7.20 0.17 9.73
CA VAL A 422 6.08 -0.50 9.07
C VAL A 422 6.64 -1.66 8.25
N GLY A 423 6.14 -2.88 8.48
CA GLY A 423 6.62 -4.08 7.78
C GLY A 423 7.82 -4.77 8.43
N MET A 424 8.07 -4.56 9.73
CA MET A 424 9.09 -5.32 10.47
C MET A 424 8.91 -6.83 10.28
N GLY A 425 10.00 -7.54 10.03
CA GLY A 425 10.06 -8.96 9.72
C GLY A 425 10.00 -9.28 8.22
N GLN A 426 9.75 -8.29 7.36
CA GLN A 426 9.58 -8.49 5.91
C GLN A 426 10.86 -8.18 5.11
N SER A 427 11.93 -7.72 5.75
CA SER A 427 13.16 -7.33 5.06
C SER A 427 14.42 -7.54 5.90
N ASP A 428 15.53 -7.90 5.26
CA ASP A 428 16.85 -7.95 5.93
C ASP A 428 17.33 -6.57 6.43
N LEU A 429 16.68 -5.47 6.00
CA LEU A 429 16.90 -4.12 6.53
C LEU A 429 16.59 -4.02 8.03
N ASP A 430 15.75 -4.90 8.58
CA ASP A 430 15.44 -4.95 10.01
C ASP A 430 16.70 -5.10 10.87
N GLN A 431 17.70 -5.83 10.35
CA GLN A 431 18.99 -6.02 11.03
C GLN A 431 19.82 -4.73 11.09
N VAL A 432 19.60 -3.81 10.15
CA VAL A 432 20.24 -2.48 10.13
C VAL A 432 19.55 -1.58 11.15
N PHE A 433 18.22 -1.51 11.12
CA PHE A 433 17.45 -0.70 12.06
C PHE A 433 17.62 -1.14 13.52
N GLY A 434 17.64 -2.45 13.80
CA GLY A 434 17.82 -2.99 15.14
C GLY A 434 19.18 -2.65 15.78
N LYS A 435 20.23 -2.47 14.97
CA LYS A 435 21.57 -2.07 15.45
C LYS A 435 21.67 -0.56 15.69
N ASP A 436 21.03 0.25 14.85
CA ASP A 436 21.11 1.71 14.92
C ASP A 436 20.12 2.34 15.94
N CYS A 437 18.97 1.71 16.20
CA CYS A 437 18.04 2.15 17.26
C CYS A 437 18.70 2.14 18.66
N CYS A 438 19.59 1.17 18.91
CA CYS A 438 20.38 1.11 20.14
C CYS A 438 21.45 2.22 20.23
N LEU A 439 21.87 2.81 19.11
CA LEU A 439 22.86 3.89 19.08
C LEU A 439 22.23 5.29 19.29
N SER A 440 20.93 5.45 18.98
CA SER A 440 20.20 6.72 19.15
C SER A 440 19.49 6.89 20.52
N GLY A 441 19.54 5.87 21.38
CA GLY A 441 18.91 5.92 22.70
C GLY A 441 17.40 5.66 22.71
N ALA A 442 16.87 5.05 21.65
CA ALA A 442 15.50 4.54 21.62
C ALA A 442 15.34 3.37 22.61
N SER A 443 14.31 3.42 23.45
CA SER A 443 14.14 2.48 24.58
C SER A 443 13.43 1.18 24.21
N THR A 444 12.76 1.11 23.06
CA THR A 444 12.01 -0.08 22.62
C THR A 444 11.78 -0.06 21.10
N CYS A 445 12.15 -1.14 20.41
CA CYS A 445 11.49 -1.50 19.15
C CYS A 445 10.18 -2.19 19.54
N GLY A 446 9.05 -1.59 19.18
CA GLY A 446 7.70 -2.13 19.38
C GLY A 446 7.23 -2.86 18.15
#